data_AF-A0A520BGH0-F1
#
_entry.id   AF-A0A520BGH0-F1
#
_cell.length_a   1.000
_cell.length_b   1.000
_cell.length_c   1.000
_cell.angle_alpha   90.00
_cell.angle_beta   90.00
_cell.angle_gamma   90.00
#
_symmetry.space_group_name_H-M   'P 1'
#
loop_
_entity.id
_entity.type
_entity.pdbx_description
1 polymer ?
#
loop_
_entity_poly.entity_id
_entity_poly.type
_entity_poly.pdbx_seq_one_letter_code
_entity_poly.pdbx_strand_id
1 'polypeptide(L)'
;MKYNIIKPYTALEPFIHFYWELKGNELEVKERVFPDGCAGIIMNLGSNCLTDNGLTSMEFGKTYVVGAMNSFKDSYIDTNTHLVG
;
A
#
# COMPACT_ATOMS: atom_id res chain seq x y z
N MET A 1 11.43 2.46 5.65
CA MET A 1 10.64 1.68 4.69
C MET A 1 11.51 1.16 3.56
N LYS A 2 11.12 0.04 2.95
CA LYS A 2 11.64 -0.45 1.66
C LYS A 2 10.46 -0.61 0.71
N TYR A 3 10.49 0.08 -0.42
CA TYR A 3 9.45 0.05 -1.45
C TYR A 3 10.02 -0.57 -2.73
N ASN A 4 9.37 -1.61 -3.24
CA ASN A 4 9.78 -2.30 -4.46
C ASN A 4 8.62 -2.32 -5.46
N ILE A 5 8.88 -1.92 -6.70
CA ILE A 5 7.93 -2.06 -7.81
C ILE A 5 8.23 -3.36 -8.56
N ILE A 6 7.19 -4.11 -8.90
CA ILE A 6 7.29 -5.40 -9.56
C ILE A 6 6.46 -5.33 -10.86
N LYS A 7 7.07 -5.75 -11.97
CA LYS A 7 6.36 -5.81 -13.25
C LYS A 7 5.41 -7.00 -13.28
N PRO A 8 4.23 -6.86 -13.91
CA PRO A 8 3.34 -7.99 -14.09
C PRO A 8 3.96 -9.03 -15.01
N TYR A 9 3.51 -10.28 -14.88
CA TYR A 9 3.76 -11.29 -15.90
C TYR A 9 3.16 -10.84 -17.23
N THR A 10 3.78 -11.21 -18.36
CA THR A 10 3.42 -10.70 -19.70
C THR A 10 1.92 -10.82 -20.04
N ALA A 11 1.25 -11.88 -19.59
CA ALA A 11 -0.19 -12.05 -19.82
C ALA A 11 -1.08 -11.05 -19.03
N LEU A 12 -0.54 -10.40 -17.99
CA LEU A 12 -1.24 -9.46 -17.12
C LEU A 12 -0.91 -7.99 -17.41
N GLU A 13 0.14 -7.70 -18.19
CA GLU A 13 0.52 -6.33 -18.57
C GLU A 13 -0.61 -5.49 -19.18
N PRO A 14 -1.54 -6.05 -19.99
CA PRO A 14 -2.68 -5.27 -20.50
C PRO A 14 -3.69 -4.85 -19.43
N PHE A 15 -3.67 -5.48 -18.26
CA PHE A 15 -4.68 -5.32 -17.21
C PHE A 15 -4.14 -4.68 -15.93
N ILE A 16 -2.85 -4.84 -15.66
CA ILE A 16 -2.20 -4.40 -14.42
C ILE A 16 -0.97 -3.59 -14.81
N HIS A 17 -0.91 -2.33 -14.37
CA HIS A 17 0.24 -1.46 -14.67
C HIS A 17 1.51 -1.90 -13.93
N PHE A 18 1.39 -2.18 -12.63
CA PHE A 18 2.48 -2.66 -11.80
C PHE A 18 1.91 -3.29 -10.52
N TYR A 19 2.72 -4.10 -9.87
CA TYR A 19 2.56 -4.46 -8.47
C TYR A 19 3.60 -3.71 -7.64
N TRP A 20 3.37 -3.63 -6.34
CA TRP A 20 4.35 -3.09 -5.41
C TRP A 20 4.32 -3.82 -4.07
N GLU A 21 5.46 -3.79 -3.38
CA GLU A 21 5.61 -4.28 -2.02
C GLU A 21 6.24 -3.17 -1.16
N LEU A 22 5.60 -2.86 -0.05
CA LEU A 22 6.11 -1.97 0.98
C LEU A 22 6.36 -2.76 2.26
N LYS A 23 7.59 -2.68 2.76
CA LYS A 23 8.00 -3.23 4.06
C LYS A 23 8.49 -2.14 4.99
N GLY A 24 8.09 -2.27 6.25
CA GLY A 24 8.67 -1.57 7.38
C GLY A 24 10.18 -1.73 7.47
N ASN A 25 10.86 -0.78 8.12
CA ASN A 25 12.23 -0.95 8.57
C ASN A 25 12.35 -0.43 10.01
N GLU A 26 13.57 -0.42 10.57
CA GLU A 26 13.86 -0.13 11.99
C GLU A 26 13.30 1.19 12.54
N LEU A 27 12.93 2.14 11.68
CA LEU A 27 12.37 3.42 12.08
C LEU A 27 10.91 3.50 11.68
N GLU A 28 10.06 3.90 12.63
CA GLU A 28 8.69 4.29 12.33
C GLU A 28 8.71 5.55 11.46
N VAL A 29 8.08 5.46 10.29
CA VAL A 29 8.01 6.56 9.33
C VAL A 29 6.57 6.80 8.90
N LYS A 30 6.27 8.07 8.67
CA LYS A 30 5.01 8.48 8.06
C LYS A 30 5.19 8.53 6.55
N GLU A 31 4.51 7.65 5.83
CA GLU A 31 4.45 7.68 4.37
C GLU A 31 3.30 8.57 3.92
N ARG A 32 3.55 9.45 2.96
CA ARG A 32 2.50 10.25 2.30
C ARG A 32 2.40 9.85 0.84
N VAL A 33 1.21 9.39 0.44
CA VAL A 33 0.86 9.12 -0.95
C VAL A 33 0.01 10.27 -1.48
N PHE A 34 0.40 10.83 -2.63
CA PHE A 34 -0.35 11.89 -3.30
C PHE A 34 -1.38 11.29 -4.27
N PRO A 35 -2.46 12.02 -4.59
CA PRO A 35 -3.42 11.61 -5.61
C PRO A 35 -2.75 11.22 -6.93
N ASP A 36 -2.91 9.96 -7.33
CA ASP A 36 -2.37 9.40 -8.58
C ASP A 36 -3.46 9.06 -9.60
N GLY A 37 -4.74 9.13 -9.21
CA GLY A 37 -5.88 8.78 -10.05
C GLY A 37 -6.03 7.27 -10.28
N CYS A 38 -5.25 6.42 -9.61
CA CYS A 38 -5.29 4.99 -9.80
C CYS A 38 -6.27 4.32 -8.82
N ALA A 39 -6.95 3.28 -9.32
CA ALA A 39 -7.65 2.33 -8.46
C ALA A 39 -6.78 1.07 -8.33
N GLY A 40 -6.89 0.38 -7.20
CA GLY A 40 -6.03 -0.76 -6.88
C GLY A 40 -6.63 -1.70 -5.85
N ILE A 41 -5.89 -2.77 -5.57
CA ILE A 41 -6.19 -3.74 -4.53
C ILE A 41 -4.98 -3.80 -3.63
N ILE A 42 -5.17 -3.65 -2.32
CA ILE A 42 -4.09 -3.72 -1.34
C ILE A 42 -4.39 -4.85 -0.35
N MET A 43 -3.38 -5.66 -0.05
CA MET A 43 -3.44 -6.67 1.00
C MET A 43 -2.41 -6.35 2.08
N ASN A 44 -2.82 -6.48 3.34
CA ASN A 44 -1.91 -6.36 4.47
C ASN A 44 -1.41 -7.74 4.91
N LEU A 45 -0.11 -7.96 4.80
CA LEU A 45 0.60 -9.18 5.19
C LEU A 45 1.38 -9.00 6.51
N GLY A 46 1.33 -7.82 7.12
CA GLY A 46 2.03 -7.46 8.36
C GLY A 46 1.11 -7.09 9.51
N SER A 47 1.61 -6.35 10.49
CA SER A 47 0.80 -5.79 11.58
C SER A 47 -0.29 -4.85 11.06
N ASN A 48 -1.28 -4.54 11.90
CA ASN A 48 -2.30 -3.56 11.57
C ASN A 48 -1.65 -2.21 11.19
N CYS A 49 -1.96 -1.71 10.01
CA CYS A 49 -1.41 -0.47 9.48
C CYS A 49 -2.47 0.63 9.50
N LEU A 50 -2.20 1.73 10.21
CA LEU A 50 -3.07 2.91 10.19
C LEU A 50 -2.80 3.72 8.91
N THR A 51 -3.85 3.95 8.14
CA THR A 51 -3.84 4.71 6.89
C THR A 51 -5.01 5.69 6.83
N ASP A 52 -5.20 6.34 5.69
CA ASP A 52 -6.21 7.36 5.48
C ASP A 52 -6.16 8.46 6.55
N ASN A 53 -4.95 8.96 6.81
CA ASN A 53 -4.69 9.98 7.83
C ASN A 53 -5.10 9.55 9.25
N GLY A 54 -5.03 8.25 9.54
CA GLY A 54 -5.39 7.65 10.82
C GLY A 54 -6.86 7.25 10.96
N LEU A 55 -7.67 7.40 9.91
CA LEU A 55 -9.10 7.07 9.92
C LEU A 55 -9.37 5.58 9.67
N THR A 56 -8.46 4.89 8.99
CA THR A 56 -8.65 3.49 8.60
C THR A 56 -7.51 2.64 9.13
N SER A 57 -7.86 1.48 9.71
CA SER A 57 -6.89 0.45 10.08
C SER A 57 -6.98 -0.70 9.08
N MET A 58 -5.89 -0.93 8.34
CA MET A 58 -5.76 -2.11 7.50
C MET A 58 -5.29 -3.28 8.36
N GLU A 59 -6.14 -4.27 8.56
CA GLU A 59 -5.88 -5.41 9.43
C GLU A 59 -5.11 -6.52 8.71
N PHE A 60 -4.29 -7.26 9.46
CA PHE A 60 -3.57 -8.42 8.95
C PHE A 60 -4.47 -9.40 8.20
N GLY A 61 -4.01 -9.85 7.03
CA GLY A 61 -4.68 -10.86 6.19
C GLY A 61 -5.90 -10.34 5.44
N LYS A 62 -6.27 -9.07 5.58
CA LYS A 62 -7.40 -8.49 4.85
C LYS A 62 -6.97 -7.88 3.52
N THR A 63 -7.91 -7.90 2.58
CA THR A 63 -7.80 -7.29 1.25
C THR A 63 -8.75 -6.11 1.15
N TYR A 64 -8.27 -5.03 0.57
CA TYR A 64 -8.95 -3.75 0.46
C TYR A 64 -8.98 -3.33 -1.01
N VAL A 65 -10.15 -2.90 -1.49
CA VAL A 65 -10.27 -2.25 -2.80
C VAL A 65 -10.17 -0.75 -2.58
N VAL A 66 -9.24 -0.11 -3.26
CA VAL A 66 -9.01 1.34 -3.18
C VAL A 66 -9.37 1.99 -4.51
N GLY A 67 -10.16 3.07 -4.43
CA GLY A 67 -10.50 3.88 -5.60
C GLY A 67 -9.49 5.01 -5.84
N ALA A 68 -9.68 5.73 -6.95
CA ALA A 68 -8.90 6.91 -7.28
C ALA A 68 -8.91 7.93 -6.13
N MET A 69 -7.72 8.24 -5.60
CA MET A 69 -7.55 9.20 -4.51
C MET A 69 -7.77 10.63 -5.02
N ASN A 70 -8.53 11.43 -4.26
CA ASN A 70 -8.73 12.87 -4.52
C ASN A 70 -7.99 13.77 -3.51
N SER A 71 -7.38 13.17 -2.48
CA SER A 71 -6.57 13.85 -1.46
C SER A 71 -5.39 12.98 -1.09
N PHE A 72 -4.35 13.57 -0.50
CA PHE A 72 -3.21 12.79 -0.01
C PHE A 72 -3.65 11.88 1.14
N LYS A 73 -2.95 10.75 1.27
CA LYS A 73 -3.15 9.78 2.34
C LYS A 73 -1.85 9.61 3.09
N ASP A 74 -1.92 9.80 4.40
CA ASP A 74 -0.84 9.46 5.29
C ASP A 74 -1.05 8.05 5.88
N SER A 75 0.00 7.24 5.82
CA SER A 75 0.10 5.90 6.43
C SER A 75 1.22 5.88 7.45
N TYR A 76 0.98 5.24 8.59
CA TYR A 76 1.98 5.04 9.64
C TYR A 76 2.64 3.68 9.42
N ILE A 77 3.91 3.72 9.01
CA ILE A 77 4.69 2.53 8.67
C ILE A 77 5.59 2.19 9.86
N ASP A 78 5.30 1.07 10.51
CA ASP A 78 6.12 0.50 11.58
C ASP A 78 7.08 -0.58 11.05
N THR A 79 7.88 -1.19 11.91
CA THR A 79 8.82 -2.28 11.58
C THR A 79 8.16 -3.56 11.07
N ASN A 80 6.90 -3.79 11.45
CA ASN A 80 6.12 -5.00 11.14
C ASN A 80 5.14 -4.79 9.97
N THR A 81 5.10 -3.60 9.39
CA THR A 81 4.23 -3.25 8.29
C THR A 81 4.69 -4.00 7.03
N HIS A 82 3.77 -4.69 6.39
CA HIS A 82 4.01 -5.37 5.12
C HIS A 82 2.76 -5.25 4.25
N LEU A 83 2.80 -4.32 3.30
CA LEU A 83 1.70 -4.07 2.38
C LEU A 83 2.11 -4.51 0.98
N VAL A 84 1.16 -5.07 0.24
CA VAL A 84 1.31 -5.40 -1.18
C VAL A 84 0.11 -4.87 -1.95
N GLY A 85 0.32 -4.38 -3.15
CA GLY A 85 -0.76 -3.95 -4.05
C GLY A 85 -0.32 -3.74 -5.48
#